data_AF-A0A9R1MFM8-F1
#
_entry.id   AF-A0A9R1MFM8-F1
#
_cell.length_a   1.000
_cell.length_b   1.000
_cell.length_c   1.000
_cell.angle_alpha   90.00
_cell.angle_beta   90.00
_cell.angle_gamma   90.00
#
_symmetry.space_group_name_H-M   'P 1'
#
loop_
_entity.id
_entity.type
_entity.pdbx_description
1 polymer ?
#
loop_
_entity_poly.entity_id
_entity_poly.type
_entity_poly.pdbx_seq_one_letter_code
_entity_poly.pdbx_strand_id
1 'polypeptide(L)'
;MRPFYTMLLALALVVLCSDVATKVVMANGDGATATVTPMDCKVLPTIPGICNPKKCMEDCQGGIGRSSVGECVSDGCQCTYCTIPPRGRRN
;
A
#
# COMPACT_ATOMS: atom_id res chain seq x y z
N MET A 1 37.42 20.70 2.50
CA MET A 1 36.16 21.31 1.99
C MET A 1 35.14 20.30 1.47
N ARG A 2 35.46 19.02 1.24
CA ARG A 2 34.50 18.03 0.70
C ARG A 2 33.40 17.47 1.64
N PRO A 3 33.58 17.35 2.98
CA PRO A 3 32.57 16.70 3.82
C PRO A 3 31.36 17.58 4.13
N PHE A 4 31.55 18.91 4.08
CA PHE A 4 30.47 19.87 4.29
C PHE A 4 29.45 19.82 3.15
N TYR A 5 29.90 19.70 1.90
CA TYR A 5 29.01 19.56 0.75
C TYR A 5 28.21 18.26 0.80
N THR A 6 28.80 17.15 1.21
CA THR A 6 28.06 15.87 1.32
C THR A 6 27.01 15.90 2.43
N MET A 7 27.30 16.55 3.55
CA MET A 7 26.33 16.73 4.64
C MET A 7 25.16 17.61 4.20
N LEU A 8 25.44 18.71 3.49
CA LEU A 8 24.41 19.61 2.96
C LEU A 8 23.52 18.92 1.91
N LEU A 9 24.10 18.06 1.07
CA LEU A 9 23.35 17.30 0.06
C LEU A 9 22.43 16.26 0.70
N ALA A 10 22.89 15.57 1.74
CA ALA A 10 22.08 14.64 2.50
C ALA A 10 20.91 15.35 3.21
N LEU A 11 21.16 16.51 3.81
CA LEU A 11 20.11 17.30 4.47
C LEU A 11 19.07 17.80 3.46
N ALA A 12 19.51 18.27 2.28
CA ALA A 12 18.62 18.69 1.21
C ALA A 12 17.72 17.55 0.72
N LEU A 13 18.27 16.32 0.55
CA LEU A 13 17.49 15.15 0.15
C LEU A 13 16.44 14.77 1.20
N VAL A 14 16.77 14.83 2.50
CA VAL A 14 15.79 14.53 3.58
C VAL A 14 14.67 15.57 3.60
N VAL A 15 14.98 16.85 3.40
CA VAL A 15 13.98 17.92 3.32
C VAL A 15 13.10 17.75 2.07
N LEU A 16 13.69 17.47 0.90
CA LEU A 16 12.97 17.18 -0.34
C LEU A 16 12.04 15.96 -0.21
N CYS A 17 12.49 14.88 0.43
CA CYS A 17 11.65 13.69 0.68
C CYS A 17 10.53 13.96 1.68
N SER A 18 10.71 14.92 2.60
CA SER A 18 9.68 15.29 3.58
C SER A 18 8.62 16.23 2.98
N ASP A 19 8.97 17.06 1.99
CA ASP A 19 8.05 17.95 1.29
C ASP A 19 7.13 17.19 0.31
N VAL A 20 7.50 15.97 -0.10
CA VAL A 20 6.65 15.05 -0.88
C VAL A 20 5.55 14.38 -0.02
N ALA A 21 5.36 14.81 1.25
CA ALA A 21 4.27 14.33 2.09
C ALA A 21 2.98 15.17 2.02
N THR A 22 2.91 16.29 1.26
CA THR A 22 1.68 17.11 1.23
C THR A 22 1.37 17.76 -0.11
N LYS A 23 1.18 16.94 -1.16
CA LYS A 23 0.27 17.26 -2.27
C LYS A 23 -0.43 16.00 -2.80
N VAL A 24 -1.47 15.57 -2.11
CA VAL A 24 -2.56 14.79 -2.72
C VAL A 24 -3.77 15.71 -2.85
N VAL A 25 -3.68 16.70 -3.75
CA VAL A 25 -4.84 17.50 -4.17
C VAL A 25 -4.75 17.77 -5.67
N MET A 26 -5.71 17.16 -6.35
CA MET A 26 -6.33 17.52 -7.63
C MET A 26 -5.47 17.42 -8.89
N ALA A 27 -5.51 16.23 -9.51
CA ALA A 27 -5.63 16.17 -10.96
C ALA A 27 -7.10 16.49 -11.32
N ASN A 28 -7.34 17.72 -11.79
CA ASN A 28 -8.56 18.07 -12.50
C ASN A 28 -8.47 17.52 -13.94
N GLY A 29 -9.58 16.95 -14.42
CA GLY A 29 -9.86 16.80 -15.86
C GLY A 29 -9.77 15.37 -16.40
N ASP A 30 -10.86 14.61 -16.30
CA ASP A 30 -11.77 14.35 -17.43
C ASP A 30 -12.69 13.16 -17.13
N GLY A 31 -13.97 13.34 -17.44
CA GLY A 31 -14.99 12.30 -17.68
C GLY A 31 -14.90 10.91 -17.00
N ALA A 32 -15.02 10.82 -15.68
CA ALA A 32 -15.74 9.72 -15.01
C ALA A 32 -15.77 10.00 -13.50
N THR A 33 -16.95 10.20 -12.94
CA THR A 33 -17.17 10.08 -11.49
C THR A 33 -16.98 8.62 -11.07
N ALA A 34 -15.74 8.14 -11.06
CA ALA A 34 -15.34 7.06 -10.18
C ALA A 34 -15.35 7.69 -8.79
N THR A 35 -16.48 7.58 -8.09
CA THR A 35 -16.51 7.72 -6.64
C THR A 35 -15.39 6.83 -6.10
N VAL A 36 -14.25 7.43 -5.75
CA VAL A 36 -13.18 6.75 -5.02
C VAL A 36 -13.72 6.57 -3.62
N THR A 37 -14.60 5.59 -3.45
CA THR A 37 -14.91 5.08 -2.14
C THR A 37 -13.60 4.51 -1.61
N PRO A 38 -13.03 5.03 -0.51
CA PRO A 38 -11.85 4.43 0.08
C PRO A 38 -12.18 2.96 0.33
N MET A 39 -11.40 2.08 -0.30
CA MET A 39 -11.54 0.65 -0.05
C MET A 39 -11.08 0.40 1.37
N ASP A 40 -11.91 -0.23 2.19
CA ASP A 40 -11.51 -0.67 3.53
C ASP A 40 -10.57 -1.87 3.36
N CYS A 41 -9.28 -1.57 3.29
CA CYS A 41 -8.21 -2.58 3.23
C CYS A 41 -7.79 -2.97 4.64
N LYS A 42 -7.85 -4.27 4.93
CA LYS A 42 -7.46 -4.84 6.22
C LYS A 42 -6.26 -5.76 6.04
N VAL A 43 -5.26 -5.55 6.89
CA VAL A 43 -4.09 -6.40 7.01
C VAL A 43 -4.37 -7.46 8.09
N LEU A 44 -4.14 -8.73 7.77
CA LEU A 44 -4.25 -9.83 8.72
C LEU A 44 -2.95 -9.97 9.54
N PRO A 45 -3.06 -10.57 10.75
CA PRO A 45 -1.89 -11.01 11.49
C PRO A 45 -0.97 -11.85 10.61
N THR A 46 0.33 -11.62 10.75
CA THR A 46 1.35 -12.35 9.99
C THR A 46 1.36 -13.81 10.39
N ILE A 47 1.36 -14.70 9.41
CA ILE A 47 1.47 -16.14 9.59
C ILE A 47 2.96 -16.46 9.72
N PRO A 48 3.43 -16.89 10.91
CA PRO A 48 4.85 -17.13 11.14
C PRO A 48 5.35 -18.37 10.38
N GLY A 49 6.59 -18.30 9.88
CA GLY A 49 7.25 -19.42 9.24
C GLY A 49 8.06 -19.02 8.00
N ILE A 50 8.61 -20.03 7.31
CA ILE A 50 9.34 -19.83 6.05
C ILE A 50 8.36 -19.28 5.01
N CYS A 51 8.59 -18.05 4.57
CA CYS A 51 7.74 -17.41 3.59
C CYS A 51 8.19 -17.73 2.17
N ASN A 52 7.29 -18.32 1.38
CA ASN A 52 7.45 -18.43 -0.07
C ASN A 52 6.40 -17.52 -0.72
N PRO A 53 6.81 -16.49 -1.49
CA PRO A 53 5.88 -15.48 -2.04
C PRO A 53 4.71 -16.08 -2.82
N LYS A 54 4.98 -17.10 -3.64
CA LYS A 54 3.95 -17.74 -4.46
C LYS A 54 2.91 -18.47 -3.60
N LYS A 55 3.39 -19.24 -2.61
CA LYS A 55 2.53 -19.99 -1.70
C LYS A 55 1.76 -19.06 -0.76
N CYS A 56 2.41 -18.01 -0.26
CA CYS A 56 1.77 -16.96 0.54
C CYS A 56 0.60 -16.32 -0.21
N MET A 57 0.80 -15.96 -1.47
CA MET A 57 -0.28 -15.43 -2.32
C MET A 57 -1.42 -16.44 -2.51
N GLU A 58 -1.11 -17.69 -2.85
CA GLU A 58 -2.11 -18.75 -3.05
C GLU A 58 -2.92 -19.02 -1.77
N ASP A 59 -2.25 -19.06 -0.61
CA ASP A 59 -2.87 -19.29 0.69
C ASP A 59 -3.76 -18.10 1.09
N CYS A 60 -3.32 -16.85 0.89
CA CYS A 60 -4.16 -15.68 1.11
C CYS A 60 -5.39 -15.70 0.21
N GLN A 61 -5.21 -15.98 -1.09
CA GLN A 61 -6.31 -16.01 -2.05
C GLN A 61 -7.30 -17.16 -1.80
N GLY A 62 -6.80 -18.32 -1.36
CA GLY A 62 -7.61 -19.47 -0.99
C GLY A 62 -8.36 -19.30 0.33
N GLY A 63 -7.76 -18.63 1.31
CA GLY A 63 -8.33 -18.46 2.65
C GLY A 63 -9.25 -17.24 2.80
N ILE A 64 -8.98 -16.15 2.07
CA ILE A 64 -9.69 -14.87 2.22
C ILE A 64 -10.55 -14.59 0.98
N GLY A 65 -9.98 -14.80 -0.20
CA GLY A 65 -10.64 -14.54 -1.48
C GLY A 65 -9.68 -14.04 -2.55
N ARG A 66 -10.08 -14.18 -3.81
CA ARG A 66 -9.23 -13.90 -4.99
C ARG A 66 -8.67 -12.47 -5.06
N SER A 67 -9.29 -11.50 -4.37
CA SER A 67 -8.84 -10.11 -4.32
C SER A 67 -7.83 -9.83 -3.20
N SER A 68 -7.44 -10.84 -2.43
CA SER A 68 -6.41 -10.71 -1.40
C SER A 68 -5.00 -10.84 -1.99
N VAL A 69 -4.06 -10.19 -1.31
CA VAL A 69 -2.65 -10.10 -1.67
C VAL A 69 -1.83 -10.63 -0.51
N GLY A 70 -0.90 -11.54 -0.78
CA GLY A 70 0.07 -12.03 0.20
C GLY A 70 1.45 -11.44 -0.03
N GLU A 71 2.09 -10.95 1.03
CA GLU A 71 3.45 -10.40 1.02
C GLU A 71 4.33 -11.11 2.06
N CYS A 72 5.58 -11.39 1.69
CA CYS A 72 6.55 -11.94 2.63
C CYS A 72 7.26 -10.82 3.38
N VAL A 73 7.06 -10.77 4.70
CA VAL A 73 7.74 -9.87 5.64
C VAL A 73 8.71 -10.66 6.52
N SER A 74 9.53 -9.97 7.32
CA SER A 74 10.53 -10.60 8.19
C SER A 74 9.92 -11.63 9.17
N ASP A 75 8.67 -11.43 9.59
CA ASP A 75 7.95 -12.29 10.52
C ASP A 75 7.14 -13.41 9.84
N GLY A 76 7.12 -13.49 8.50
CA GLY A 76 6.40 -14.52 7.75
C GLY A 76 5.51 -13.97 6.63
N CYS A 77 4.38 -14.64 6.39
CA CYS A 77 3.43 -14.24 5.33
C CYS A 77 2.36 -13.30 5.87
N GLN A 78 2.22 -12.11 5.29
CA GLN A 78 1.21 -11.12 5.64
C GLN A 78 0.18 -11.00 4.52
N CYS A 79 -1.09 -11.26 4.84
CA CYS A 79 -2.18 -11.12 3.89
C CYS A 79 -2.88 -9.76 4.06
N THR A 80 -3.15 -9.10 2.95
CA THR A 80 -3.98 -7.89 2.89
C THR A 80 -5.17 -8.15 1.98
N TYR A 81 -6.36 -7.74 2.40
CA TYR A 81 -7.54 -7.79 1.55
C TYR A 81 -8.33 -6.50 1.66
N CYS A 82 -8.92 -6.08 0.55
CA CYS A 82 -9.78 -4.91 0.50
C CYS A 82 -11.22 -5.33 0.30
N THR A 83 -12.11 -4.90 1.19
CA THR A 83 -13.55 -5.08 0.98
C THR A 83 -14.05 -3.97 0.07
N ILE A 84 -14.62 -4.37 -1.07
CA ILE A 84 -15.36 -3.44 -1.92
C ILE A 84 -16.63 -3.07 -1.15
N PRO A 85 -16.84 -1.79 -0.79
CA PRO A 85 -18.06 -1.41 -0.11
C PRO A 85 -19.25 -1.81 -0.99
N PRO A 86 -20.34 -2.36 -0.40
CA PRO A 86 -21.50 -2.76 -1.18
C PRO A 86 -21.95 -1.56 -1.99
N ARG A 87 -21.96 -1.71 -3.33
CA ARG A 87 -22.51 -0.68 -4.21
C ARG A 87 -23.90 -0.39 -3.70
N GLY A 88 -24.11 0.83 -3.19
CA GLY A 88 -25.38 1.25 -2.62
C GLY A 88 -26.49 0.80 -3.54
N ARG A 89 -27.43 0.01 -2.98
CA ARG A 89 -28.63 -0.43 -3.68
C ARG A 89 -29.32 0.82 -4.21
N ARG A 90 -29.19 1.06 -5.52
CA ARG A 90 -29.83 2.17 -6.21
C ARG A 90 -31.33 1.89 -6.12
N ASN A 91 -31.99 2.57 -5.19
CA ASN A 91 -33.45 2.56 -5.07
C ASN A 91 -34.06 3.33 -6.24
#